data_AF-A0A535SGH7-F1
#
_entry.id   AF-A0A535SGH7-F1
#
_cell.length_a   1.000
_cell.length_b   1.000
_cell.length_c   1.000
_cell.angle_alpha   90.00
_cell.angle_beta   90.00
_cell.angle_gamma   90.00
#
_symmetry.space_group_name_H-M   'P 1'
#
loop_
_entity.id
_entity.type
_entity.pdbx_description
1 polymer ?
#
loop_
_entity_poly.entity_id
_entity_poly.type
_entity_poly.pdbx_seq_one_letter_code
_entity_poly.pdbx_strand_id
1 'polypeptide(L)'
;MRKWSIIPRRTEHALRLTTMRAAFASTWARLYRQVFWLSDGHRNVERISILLHKPSDKIEEVTYELLVSGHINVQSDEKELGMDPVILKESFNLVAPHKEAFARYFYSQLFTHYPQTRQLFPPTEEGMRRQESSLIATLAVVVAGVERGENLTQVIRKLGERHLRYGAQAAHYPLVGQLLLQTFQDFLGDAFTPQMKDAWGKAYEIISTEMLKGASQSHDEGTGSVSASMELPNEPGPV
;
A
#
# COMPACT_ATOMS: atom_id res chain seq x y z
N MET A 1 23.29 4.11 2.14
CA MET A 1 23.24 2.79 2.81
C MET A 1 21.84 2.60 3.36
N ARG A 2 21.18 1.47 3.04
CA ARG A 2 19.80 1.20 3.42
C ARG A 2 19.73 1.02 4.94
N LYS A 3 18.99 1.88 5.63
CA LYS A 3 18.63 1.67 7.03
C LYS A 3 17.47 0.65 7.05
N TRP A 4 17.48 -0.27 8.00
CA TRP A 4 16.48 -1.33 8.17
C TRP A 4 16.10 -1.31 9.64
N SER A 5 14.81 -1.35 9.95
CA SER A 5 14.29 -1.37 11.32
C SER A 5 13.71 -2.76 11.60
N ILE A 6 14.25 -3.47 12.59
CA ILE A 6 13.89 -4.86 12.90
C ILE A 6 12.85 -4.90 14.02
N ILE A 7 11.63 -5.37 13.75
CA ILE A 7 10.52 -5.47 14.72
C ILE A 7 10.33 -6.91 15.19
N PRO A 8 10.49 -7.22 16.49
CA PRO A 8 10.18 -8.55 17.05
C PRO A 8 8.68 -8.82 17.07
N ARG A 9 8.24 -10.02 16.67
CA ARG A 9 6.89 -10.49 16.97
C ARG A 9 6.88 -11.14 18.35
N ARG A 10 6.09 -10.60 19.29
CA ARG A 10 5.74 -11.32 20.52
C ARG A 10 4.75 -12.43 20.16
N THR A 11 5.26 -13.63 19.93
CA THR A 11 4.47 -14.85 20.04
C THR A 11 5.08 -15.70 21.16
N GLU A 12 4.24 -16.31 21.99
CA GLU A 12 4.61 -17.29 23.02
C GLU A 12 5.42 -18.49 22.46
N HIS A 13 5.60 -18.55 21.14
CA HIS A 13 6.37 -19.51 20.38
C HIS A 13 7.89 -19.45 20.59
N ALA A 14 8.45 -18.31 21.02
CA ALA A 14 9.90 -18.17 21.23
C ALA A 14 10.46 -19.09 22.34
N LEU A 15 9.61 -19.54 23.29
CA LEU A 15 10.00 -20.49 24.33
C LEU A 15 9.94 -21.96 23.88
N ARG A 16 9.23 -22.27 22.78
CA ARG A 16 9.04 -23.65 22.26
C ARG A 16 10.08 -24.08 21.22
N LEU A 17 10.93 -23.17 20.73
CA LEU A 17 11.93 -23.45 19.69
C LEU A 17 13.32 -23.84 20.24
N THR A 18 13.44 -24.12 21.53
CA THR A 18 14.58 -24.87 22.08
C THR A 18 14.68 -26.29 21.51
N THR A 19 13.66 -26.78 20.78
CA THR A 19 13.53 -28.19 20.41
C THR A 19 13.57 -28.52 18.91
N MET A 20 13.81 -27.58 17.98
CA MET A 20 13.89 -27.90 16.54
C MET A 20 15.11 -27.30 15.81
N ARG A 21 16.29 -27.87 16.08
CA ARG A 21 17.23 -28.49 15.12
C ARG A 21 18.57 -28.69 15.82
N ALA A 22 18.94 -29.95 16.03
CA ALA A 22 20.15 -30.44 16.69
C ALA A 22 21.46 -30.17 15.91
N ALA A 23 21.58 -29.04 15.21
CA ALA A 23 22.75 -28.68 14.41
C ALA A 23 23.14 -27.19 14.52
N PHE A 24 22.88 -26.55 15.66
CA PHE A 24 23.38 -25.20 15.92
C PHE A 24 24.41 -25.23 17.04
N ALA A 25 25.68 -24.97 16.71
CA ALA A 25 26.75 -24.81 17.68
C ALA A 25 26.33 -23.79 18.75
N SER A 26 26.67 -24.05 20.02
CA SER A 26 26.26 -23.26 21.20
C SER A 26 26.47 -21.75 21.07
N THR A 27 27.39 -21.33 20.21
CA THR A 27 27.68 -19.95 19.82
C THR A 27 26.57 -19.30 18.97
N TRP A 28 26.01 -20.03 18.00
CA TRP A 28 25.00 -19.52 17.06
C TRP A 28 23.66 -19.25 17.74
N ALA A 29 23.20 -20.18 18.59
CA ALA A 29 21.99 -19.97 19.39
C ALA A 29 22.11 -18.80 20.38
N ARG A 30 23.35 -18.50 20.83
CA ARG A 30 23.63 -17.37 21.71
C ARG A 30 23.54 -16.05 20.95
N LEU A 31 24.14 -15.98 19.76
CA LEU A 31 24.11 -14.79 18.91
C LEU A 31 22.68 -14.49 18.43
N TYR A 32 21.94 -15.53 18.03
CA TYR A 32 20.52 -15.44 17.67
C TYR A 32 19.67 -14.80 18.77
N ARG A 33 19.80 -15.28 20.03
CA ARG A 33 19.09 -14.70 21.18
C ARG A 33 19.48 -13.24 21.44
N GLN A 34 20.77 -12.92 21.30
CA GLN A 34 21.27 -11.56 21.51
C GLN A 34 20.73 -10.58 20.46
N VAL A 35 20.70 -10.97 19.18
CA VAL A 35 20.11 -10.16 18.10
C VAL A 35 18.60 -10.00 18.31
N PHE A 36 17.89 -11.09 18.62
CA PHE A 36 16.45 -11.07 18.88
C PHE A 36 16.06 -10.14 20.04
N TRP A 37 16.80 -10.16 21.16
CA TRP A 37 16.52 -9.31 22.32
C TRP A 37 16.95 -7.84 22.15
N LEU A 38 17.98 -7.57 21.34
CA LEU A 38 18.44 -6.21 21.07
C LEU A 38 17.68 -5.53 19.93
N SER A 39 17.08 -6.30 19.04
CA SER A 39 16.13 -5.80 18.05
C SER A 39 14.90 -5.28 18.81
N ASP A 40 14.80 -3.98 19.01
CA ASP A 40 13.69 -3.30 19.72
C ASP A 40 12.82 -2.49 18.77
N GLY A 41 12.81 -2.83 17.46
CA GLY A 41 12.10 -2.08 16.43
C GLY A 41 12.95 -1.02 15.73
N HIS A 42 14.10 -0.60 16.27
CA HIS A 42 14.79 0.61 15.81
C HIS A 42 16.28 0.43 15.48
N ARG A 43 16.79 -0.81 15.45
CA ARG A 43 18.22 -1.10 15.26
C ARG A 43 18.50 -1.80 13.94
N ASN A 44 19.56 -1.34 13.28
CA ASN A 44 20.11 -1.93 12.05
C ASN A 44 21.34 -2.82 12.36
N VAL A 45 21.78 -3.57 11.35
CA VAL A 45 22.92 -4.51 11.42
C VAL A 45 24.18 -3.86 12.00
N GLU A 46 24.50 -2.65 11.57
CA GLU A 46 25.70 -1.92 12.00
C GLU A 46 25.65 -1.55 13.49
N ARG A 47 24.50 -1.06 13.96
CA ARG A 47 24.30 -0.72 15.37
C ARG A 47 24.32 -1.97 16.27
N ILE A 48 23.76 -3.08 15.79
CA ILE A 48 23.80 -4.37 16.50
C ILE A 48 25.22 -4.94 16.53
N SER A 49 25.96 -4.83 15.42
CA SER A 49 27.38 -5.19 15.30
C SER A 49 28.24 -4.47 16.34
N ILE A 50 28.10 -3.14 16.46
CA ILE A 50 28.79 -2.32 17.45
C ILE A 50 28.44 -2.77 18.88
N LEU A 51 27.15 -2.93 19.19
CA LEU A 51 26.70 -3.30 20.53
C LEU A 51 27.18 -4.69 20.96
N LEU A 52 27.12 -5.65 20.04
CA LEU A 52 27.53 -7.02 20.30
C LEU A 52 29.03 -7.25 20.14
N HIS A 53 29.77 -6.25 19.63
CA HIS A 53 31.18 -6.37 19.27
C HIS A 53 31.39 -7.59 18.36
N LYS A 54 30.56 -7.70 17.31
CA LYS A 54 30.56 -8.79 16.32
C LYS A 54 30.66 -8.23 14.92
N PRO A 55 31.30 -8.93 13.98
CA PRO A 55 31.40 -8.44 12.61
C PRO A 55 30.01 -8.43 11.96
N SER A 56 29.79 -7.45 11.07
CA SER A 56 28.48 -7.13 10.49
C SER A 56 27.92 -8.24 9.61
N ASP A 57 28.78 -8.99 8.92
CA ASP A 57 28.43 -10.16 8.11
C ASP A 57 27.73 -11.24 8.95
N LYS A 58 28.19 -11.48 10.18
CA LYS A 58 27.56 -12.43 11.10
C LYS A 58 26.24 -11.94 11.65
N ILE A 59 26.07 -10.63 11.82
CA ILE A 59 24.78 -10.07 12.20
C ILE A 59 23.80 -10.15 11.04
N GLU A 60 24.25 -9.92 9.81
CA GLU A 60 23.43 -10.02 8.60
C GLU A 60 22.92 -11.45 8.36
N GLU A 61 23.80 -12.46 8.50
CA GLU A 61 23.45 -13.88 8.41
C GLU A 61 22.33 -14.27 9.41
N VAL A 62 22.48 -13.87 10.68
CA VAL A 62 21.46 -14.12 11.73
C VAL A 62 20.15 -13.37 11.46
N THR A 63 20.25 -12.12 11.00
CA THR A 63 19.08 -11.29 10.70
C THR A 63 18.29 -11.88 9.53
N TYR A 64 18.98 -12.39 8.50
CA TYR A 64 18.34 -13.06 7.38
C TYR A 64 17.58 -14.32 7.82
N GLU A 65 18.19 -15.17 8.65
CA GLU A 65 17.54 -16.36 9.21
C GLU A 65 16.32 -16.01 10.09
N LEU A 66 16.43 -15.00 10.94
CA LEU A 66 15.32 -14.49 11.76
C LEU A 66 14.16 -13.98 10.90
N LEU A 67 14.47 -13.33 9.77
CA LEU A 67 13.48 -12.83 8.81
C LEU A 67 12.78 -13.99 8.09
N VAL A 68 13.55 -14.94 7.53
CA VAL A 68 13.03 -16.11 6.80
C VAL A 68 12.18 -16.99 7.71
N SER A 69 12.56 -17.13 8.98
CA SER A 69 11.80 -17.88 9.99
C SER A 69 10.63 -17.11 10.62
N GLY A 70 10.43 -15.84 10.26
CA GLY A 70 9.30 -15.01 10.70
C GLY A 70 9.38 -14.48 12.14
N HIS A 71 10.55 -14.57 12.78
CA HIS A 71 10.77 -14.08 14.15
C HIS A 71 10.94 -12.57 14.24
N ILE A 72 11.43 -11.97 13.16
CA ILE A 72 11.52 -10.52 13.00
C ILE A 72 10.86 -10.10 11.70
N ASN A 73 10.40 -8.85 11.65
CA ASN A 73 10.05 -8.19 10.41
C ASN A 73 11.08 -7.10 10.09
N VAL A 74 11.35 -6.88 8.80
CA VAL A 74 12.17 -5.77 8.33
C VAL A 74 11.25 -4.65 7.86
N GLN A 75 11.34 -3.49 8.48
CA GLN A 75 10.95 -2.23 7.86
C GLN A 75 12.12 -1.77 6.99
N SER A 76 11.91 -1.73 5.67
CA SER A 76 12.85 -1.13 4.74
C SER A 76 12.72 0.40 4.80
N ASP A 77 13.83 1.13 4.97
CA ASP A 77 13.88 2.59 4.80
C ASP A 77 13.74 3.04 3.32
N GLU A 78 12.96 2.31 2.52
CA GLU A 78 12.31 2.90 1.37
C GLU A 78 11.06 3.60 1.89
N LYS A 79 11.25 4.88 2.25
CA LYS A 79 10.22 5.91 2.46
C LYS A 79 8.88 5.27 2.83
N GLU A 80 8.64 5.09 4.14
CA GLU A 80 7.27 5.02 4.67
C GLU A 80 6.49 6.04 3.84
N LEU A 81 5.54 5.57 3.03
CA LEU A 81 4.56 6.43 2.41
C LEU A 81 4.09 7.29 3.59
N GLY A 82 4.41 8.59 3.62
CA GLY A 82 4.39 9.47 4.81
C GLY A 82 3.00 9.69 5.40
N MET A 83 2.34 8.59 5.67
CA MET A 83 0.99 8.33 6.07
C MET A 83 1.07 7.93 7.53
N ASP A 84 0.30 8.62 8.36
CA ASP A 84 0.22 8.30 9.78
C ASP A 84 -0.79 7.15 9.95
N PRO A 85 -0.34 5.90 10.25
CA PRO A 85 -1.23 4.75 10.37
C PRO A 85 -2.27 4.93 11.48
N VAL A 86 -1.90 5.62 12.56
CA VAL A 86 -2.76 5.81 13.73
C VAL A 86 -3.89 6.76 13.36
N ILE A 87 -3.55 7.93 12.80
CA ILE A 87 -4.54 8.94 12.44
C ILE A 87 -5.49 8.43 11.34
N LEU A 88 -4.97 7.73 10.33
CA LEU A 88 -5.80 7.15 9.26
C LEU A 88 -6.77 6.11 9.81
N LYS A 89 -6.32 5.25 10.73
CA LYS A 89 -7.18 4.25 11.36
C LYS A 89 -8.24 4.88 12.26
N GLU A 90 -7.86 5.81 13.12
CA GLU A 90 -8.77 6.50 14.03
C GLU A 90 -9.90 7.20 13.27
N SER A 91 -9.53 8.02 12.28
CA SER A 91 -10.50 8.74 11.45
C SER A 91 -11.37 7.80 10.61
N PHE A 92 -10.82 6.71 10.05
CA PHE A 92 -11.61 5.71 9.33
C PHE A 92 -12.63 5.00 10.25
N ASN A 93 -12.26 4.72 11.51
CA ASN A 93 -13.16 4.10 12.48
C ASN A 93 -14.36 4.99 12.84
N LEU A 94 -14.21 6.31 12.78
CA LEU A 94 -15.34 7.25 12.97
C LEU A 94 -16.39 7.11 11.85
N VAL A 95 -15.95 6.78 10.63
CA VAL A 95 -16.84 6.63 9.46
C VAL A 95 -17.36 5.20 9.31
N ALA A 96 -16.63 4.19 9.80
CA ALA A 96 -16.95 2.77 9.60
C ALA A 96 -18.42 2.37 9.92
N PRO A 97 -19.08 2.88 10.99
CA PRO A 97 -20.48 2.60 11.26
C PRO A 97 -21.46 3.13 10.20
N HIS A 98 -21.05 4.16 9.44
CA HIS A 98 -21.84 4.86 8.44
C HIS A 98 -21.27 4.73 7.03
N LYS A 99 -20.43 3.72 6.79
CA LYS A 99 -19.65 3.55 5.56
C LYS A 99 -20.46 3.59 4.25
N GLU A 100 -21.67 3.02 4.25
CA GLU A 100 -22.54 3.03 3.07
C GLU A 100 -23.08 4.43 2.77
N ALA A 101 -23.54 5.13 3.81
CA ALA A 101 -23.99 6.51 3.70
C ALA A 101 -22.85 7.45 3.26
N PHE A 102 -21.65 7.24 3.80
CA PHE A 102 -20.45 7.98 3.41
C PHE A 102 -20.12 7.82 1.94
N ALA A 103 -20.07 6.57 1.44
CA ALA A 103 -19.77 6.31 0.03
C ALA A 103 -20.85 6.88 -0.90
N ARG A 104 -22.13 6.74 -0.53
CA ARG A 104 -23.25 7.29 -1.29
C ARG A 104 -23.18 8.82 -1.37
N TYR A 105 -22.91 9.48 -0.24
CA TYR A 105 -22.76 10.93 -0.20
C TYR A 105 -21.58 11.37 -1.07
N PHE A 106 -20.42 10.72 -0.95
CA PHE A 106 -19.27 10.99 -1.81
C PHE A 106 -19.63 10.94 -3.31
N TYR A 107 -20.31 9.89 -3.78
CA TYR A 107 -20.69 9.79 -5.20
C TYR A 107 -21.77 10.81 -5.61
N SER A 108 -22.72 11.11 -4.72
CA SER A 108 -23.70 12.17 -4.95
C SER A 108 -23.01 13.52 -5.17
N GLN A 109 -22.04 13.86 -4.32
CA GLN A 109 -21.27 15.09 -4.43
C GLN A 109 -20.38 15.08 -5.69
N LEU A 110 -19.75 13.95 -6.01
CA LEU A 110 -18.96 13.79 -7.24
C LEU A 110 -19.77 14.08 -8.50
N PHE A 111 -20.96 13.52 -8.62
CA PHE A 111 -21.79 13.72 -9.81
C PHE A 111 -22.48 15.09 -9.83
N THR A 112 -22.68 15.71 -8.68
CA THR A 112 -23.21 17.07 -8.58
C THR A 112 -22.17 18.11 -9.01
N HIS A 113 -20.94 18.01 -8.50
CA HIS A 113 -19.88 18.98 -8.79
C HIS A 113 -19.16 18.72 -10.12
N TYR A 114 -19.05 17.45 -10.52
CA TYR A 114 -18.31 17.02 -11.70
C TYR A 114 -19.13 16.05 -12.55
N PRO A 115 -20.26 16.49 -13.13
CA PRO A 115 -21.19 15.63 -13.86
C PRO A 115 -20.55 14.87 -15.03
N GLN A 116 -19.50 15.41 -15.64
CA GLN A 116 -18.71 14.75 -16.69
C GLN A 116 -18.09 13.41 -16.25
N THR A 117 -17.91 13.19 -14.95
CA THR A 117 -17.36 11.95 -14.42
C THR A 117 -18.37 10.80 -14.40
N ARG A 118 -19.68 11.08 -14.48
CA ARG A 118 -20.75 10.09 -14.34
C ARG A 118 -20.63 8.93 -15.32
N GLN A 119 -20.15 9.20 -16.53
CA GLN A 119 -19.97 8.21 -17.59
C GLN A 119 -18.89 7.15 -17.28
N LEU A 120 -18.01 7.43 -16.31
CA LEU A 120 -16.95 6.51 -15.88
C LEU A 120 -17.46 5.44 -14.90
N PHE A 121 -18.71 5.55 -14.45
CA PHE A 121 -19.29 4.71 -13.40
C PHE A 121 -20.51 3.93 -13.92
N PRO A 122 -20.86 2.79 -13.29
CA PRO A 122 -21.98 1.97 -13.73
C PRO A 122 -23.30 2.76 -13.88
N PRO A 123 -24.12 2.48 -14.91
CA PRO A 123 -25.37 3.21 -15.13
C PRO A 123 -26.50 2.72 -14.20
N THR A 124 -26.42 1.49 -13.69
CA THR A 124 -27.47 0.88 -12.86
C THR A 124 -27.27 1.15 -11.37
N GLU A 125 -28.37 1.21 -10.62
CA GLU A 125 -28.32 1.36 -9.15
C GLU A 125 -27.56 0.21 -8.48
N GLU A 126 -27.75 -1.02 -8.96
CA GLU A 126 -27.02 -2.18 -8.45
C GLU A 126 -25.51 -2.07 -8.71
N GLY A 127 -25.13 -1.58 -9.90
CA GLY A 127 -23.74 -1.29 -10.23
C GLY A 127 -23.15 -0.21 -9.33
N MET A 128 -23.92 0.84 -9.04
CA MET A 128 -23.50 1.90 -8.12
C MET A 128 -23.36 1.40 -6.68
N ARG A 129 -24.25 0.56 -6.17
CA ARG A 129 -24.12 -0.06 -4.83
C ARG A 129 -22.84 -0.90 -4.70
N ARG A 130 -22.45 -1.62 -5.77
CA ARG A 130 -21.15 -2.30 -5.82
C ARG A 130 -19.99 -1.32 -5.79
N GLN A 131 -20.07 -0.23 -6.55
CA GLN A 131 -19.05 0.80 -6.62
C GLN A 131 -18.85 1.53 -5.27
N GLU A 132 -19.95 1.86 -4.58
CA GLU A 132 -19.96 2.37 -3.21
C GLU A 132 -19.21 1.43 -2.26
N SER A 133 -19.52 0.14 -2.33
CA SER A 133 -18.87 -0.89 -1.52
C SER A 133 -17.38 -1.04 -1.85
N SER A 134 -17.03 -0.98 -3.14
CA SER A 134 -15.63 -1.06 -3.60
C SER A 134 -14.78 0.11 -3.12
N LEU A 135 -15.34 1.32 -3.03
CA LEU A 135 -14.64 2.47 -2.47
C LEU A 135 -14.26 2.21 -1.01
N ILE A 136 -15.23 1.84 -0.18
CA ILE A 136 -15.01 1.56 1.24
C ILE A 136 -14.02 0.40 1.44
N ALA A 137 -14.16 -0.68 0.68
CA ALA A 137 -13.25 -1.80 0.74
C ALA A 137 -11.81 -1.39 0.38
N THR A 138 -11.64 -0.53 -0.62
CA THR A 138 -10.32 -0.01 -1.01
C THR A 138 -9.71 0.84 0.10
N LEU A 139 -10.47 1.75 0.69
CA LEU A 139 -10.03 2.56 1.83
C LEU A 139 -9.61 1.68 3.02
N ALA A 140 -10.41 0.65 3.34
CA ALA A 140 -10.10 -0.28 4.42
C ALA A 140 -8.79 -1.06 4.16
N VAL A 141 -8.55 -1.51 2.92
CA VAL A 141 -7.31 -2.19 2.55
C VAL A 141 -6.10 -1.27 2.71
N VAL A 142 -6.21 -0.01 2.27
CA VAL A 142 -5.15 0.99 2.44
C VAL A 142 -4.84 1.20 3.92
N VAL A 143 -5.87 1.52 4.72
CA VAL A 143 -5.71 1.77 6.17
C VAL A 143 -5.05 0.56 6.85
N ALA A 144 -5.56 -0.64 6.59
CA ALA A 144 -5.05 -1.86 7.21
C ALA A 144 -3.63 -2.23 6.73
N GLY A 145 -3.30 -1.93 5.47
CA GLY A 145 -1.97 -2.15 4.92
C GLY A 145 -0.93 -1.19 5.51
N VAL A 146 -1.29 0.10 5.62
CA VAL A 146 -0.43 1.12 6.27
C VAL A 146 -0.23 0.78 7.75
N GLU A 147 -1.28 0.37 8.45
CA GLU A 147 -1.17 -0.10 9.85
C GLU A 147 -0.20 -1.27 10.01
N ARG A 148 -0.21 -2.24 9.07
CA ARG A 148 0.68 -3.40 9.10
C ARG A 148 2.09 -3.13 8.56
N GLY A 149 2.38 -1.91 8.12
CA GLY A 149 3.64 -1.55 7.48
C GLY A 149 3.87 -2.28 6.15
N GLU A 150 2.80 -2.63 5.44
CA GLU A 150 2.87 -3.33 4.16
C GLU A 150 3.31 -2.36 3.05
N ASN A 151 4.15 -2.86 2.13
CA ASN A 151 4.43 -2.14 0.90
C ASN A 151 3.25 -2.30 -0.08
N LEU A 152 2.38 -1.29 -0.12
CA LEU A 152 1.19 -1.26 -0.98
C LEU A 152 1.47 -0.84 -2.43
N THR A 153 2.71 -0.46 -2.76
CA THR A 153 3.07 0.17 -4.04
C THR A 153 2.60 -0.64 -5.24
N GLN A 154 2.90 -1.95 -5.28
CA GLN A 154 2.52 -2.81 -6.41
C GLN A 154 1.00 -3.00 -6.53
N VAL A 155 0.29 -3.09 -5.40
CA VAL A 155 -1.17 -3.21 -5.39
C VAL A 155 -1.82 -1.92 -5.91
N ILE A 156 -1.30 -0.77 -5.50
CA ILE A 156 -1.78 0.55 -5.92
C ILE A 156 -1.49 0.80 -7.41
N ARG A 157 -0.32 0.39 -7.91
CA ARG A 157 0.00 0.51 -9.34
C ARG A 157 -0.97 -0.30 -10.19
N LYS A 158 -1.21 -1.57 -9.85
CA LYS A 158 -2.22 -2.42 -10.52
C LYS A 158 -3.63 -1.83 -10.46
N LEU A 159 -3.97 -1.16 -9.36
CA LEU A 159 -5.23 -0.41 -9.25
C LEU A 159 -5.27 0.74 -10.27
N GLY A 160 -4.17 1.47 -10.44
CA GLY A 160 -3.98 2.52 -11.44
C GLY A 160 -4.12 2.02 -12.88
N GLU A 161 -3.52 0.87 -13.23
CA GLU A 161 -3.66 0.24 -14.55
C GLU A 161 -5.14 -0.04 -14.88
N ARG A 162 -5.91 -0.53 -13.90
CA ARG A 162 -7.36 -0.74 -14.06
C ARG A 162 -8.10 0.58 -14.27
N HIS A 163 -7.72 1.62 -13.51
CA HIS A 163 -8.35 2.94 -13.62
C HIS A 163 -8.13 3.55 -15.00
N LEU A 164 -6.94 3.36 -15.60
CA LEU A 164 -6.70 3.75 -16.99
C LEU A 164 -7.66 3.05 -17.95
N ARG A 165 -7.87 1.73 -17.78
CA ARG A 165 -8.83 0.96 -18.60
C ARG A 165 -10.28 1.41 -18.43
N TYR A 166 -10.63 1.99 -17.28
CA TYR A 166 -11.95 2.58 -17.03
C TYR A 166 -12.10 3.99 -17.62
N GLY A 167 -11.05 4.55 -18.23
CA GLY A 167 -11.05 5.90 -18.79
C GLY A 167 -10.72 6.99 -17.77
N ALA A 168 -10.15 6.64 -16.61
CA ALA A 168 -9.67 7.65 -15.67
C ALA A 168 -8.45 8.38 -16.23
N GLN A 169 -8.46 9.70 -16.13
CA GLN A 169 -7.38 10.59 -16.59
C GLN A 169 -6.73 11.26 -15.40
N ALA A 170 -5.50 11.75 -15.58
CA ALA A 170 -4.76 12.47 -14.53
C ALA A 170 -5.56 13.63 -13.93
N ALA A 171 -6.34 14.34 -14.75
CA ALA A 171 -7.20 15.44 -14.33
C ALA A 171 -8.33 15.02 -13.36
N HIS A 172 -8.72 13.74 -13.31
CA HIS A 172 -9.79 13.28 -12.41
C HIS A 172 -9.33 13.13 -10.96
N TYR A 173 -8.04 12.83 -10.73
CA TYR A 173 -7.54 12.51 -9.38
C TYR A 173 -7.64 13.72 -8.42
N PRO A 174 -7.22 14.94 -8.77
CA PRO A 174 -7.39 16.08 -7.87
C PRO A 174 -8.85 16.33 -7.45
N LEU A 175 -9.80 16.12 -8.38
CA LEU A 175 -11.24 16.30 -8.12
C LEU A 175 -11.76 15.28 -7.10
N VAL A 176 -11.37 14.02 -7.27
CA VAL A 176 -11.72 12.91 -6.36
C VAL A 176 -11.10 13.12 -4.98
N GLY A 177 -9.83 13.52 -4.91
CA GLY A 177 -9.14 13.78 -3.65
C GLY A 177 -9.79 14.90 -2.85
N GLN A 178 -10.12 16.01 -3.51
CA GLN A 178 -10.82 17.13 -2.89
C GLN A 178 -12.16 16.71 -2.31
N LEU A 179 -12.98 15.99 -3.11
CA LEU A 179 -14.29 15.54 -2.67
C LEU A 179 -14.23 14.49 -1.56
N LEU A 180 -13.22 13.62 -1.57
CA LEU A 180 -13.02 12.64 -0.51
C LEU A 180 -12.77 13.36 0.83
N LEU A 181 -11.87 14.34 0.85
CA LEU A 181 -11.59 15.13 2.06
C LEU A 181 -12.80 15.97 2.50
N GLN A 182 -13.55 16.54 1.54
CA GLN A 182 -14.78 17.25 1.85
C GLN A 182 -15.84 16.31 2.44
N THR A 183 -15.95 15.08 1.92
CA THR A 183 -16.88 14.07 2.43
C THR A 183 -16.55 13.70 3.87
N PHE A 184 -15.27 13.54 4.22
CA PHE A 184 -14.86 13.38 5.62
C PHE A 184 -15.25 14.57 6.48
N GLN A 185 -14.99 15.80 6.01
CA GLN A 185 -15.34 17.02 6.72
C GLN A 185 -16.85 17.14 6.97
N ASP A 186 -17.67 16.83 5.98
CA ASP A 186 -19.13 16.93 6.06
C ASP A 186 -19.72 15.84 6.99
N PHE A 187 -19.15 14.63 6.98
CA PHE A 187 -19.64 13.52 7.81
C PHE A 187 -19.25 13.63 9.28
N LEU A 188 -18.04 14.09 9.54
CA LEU A 188 -17.46 14.08 10.89
C LEU A 188 -17.48 15.46 11.55
N GLY A 189 -17.69 16.54 10.79
CA GLY A 189 -17.67 17.91 11.31
C GLY A 189 -16.36 18.19 12.05
N ASP A 190 -16.48 18.73 13.27
CA ASP A 190 -15.33 19.05 14.13
C ASP A 190 -14.49 17.84 14.54
N ALA A 191 -15.05 16.61 14.45
CA ALA A 191 -14.29 15.39 14.72
C ALA A 191 -13.26 15.08 13.62
N PHE A 192 -13.38 15.67 12.42
CA PHE A 192 -12.33 15.61 11.40
C PHE A 192 -11.31 16.70 11.62
N THR A 193 -10.37 16.42 12.52
CA THR A 193 -9.36 17.40 12.93
C THR A 193 -8.46 17.82 11.77
N PRO A 194 -7.80 18.99 11.85
CA PRO A 194 -6.82 19.41 10.85
C PRO A 194 -5.71 18.37 10.62
N GLN A 195 -5.31 17.64 11.67
CA GLN A 195 -4.31 16.58 11.56
C GLN A 195 -4.84 15.37 10.75
N MET A 196 -6.11 15.00 10.94
CA MET A 196 -6.76 13.96 10.13
C MET A 196 -6.86 14.39 8.66
N LYS A 197 -7.24 15.63 8.40
CA LYS A 197 -7.29 16.19 7.04
C LYS A 197 -5.94 16.13 6.34
N ASP A 198 -4.88 16.56 7.02
CA ASP A 198 -3.52 16.52 6.47
C ASP A 198 -3.05 15.08 6.22
N ALA A 199 -3.33 14.15 7.14
CA ALA A 199 -2.96 12.74 7.01
C ALA A 199 -3.66 12.10 5.79
N TRP A 200 -4.96 12.32 5.63
CA TRP A 200 -5.71 11.83 4.46
C TRP A 200 -5.28 12.51 3.17
N GLY A 201 -4.95 13.80 3.19
CA GLY A 201 -4.44 14.52 2.02
C GLY A 201 -3.12 13.92 1.52
N LYS A 202 -2.17 13.70 2.43
CA LYS A 202 -0.89 13.03 2.12
C LYS A 202 -1.10 11.60 1.62
N ALA A 203 -1.97 10.84 2.28
CA ALA A 203 -2.29 9.47 1.86
C ALA A 203 -2.86 9.44 0.44
N TYR A 204 -3.80 10.34 0.14
CA TYR A 204 -4.39 10.45 -1.20
C TYR A 204 -3.37 10.83 -2.26
N GLU A 205 -2.53 11.83 -1.99
CA GLU A 205 -1.47 12.28 -2.92
C GLU A 205 -0.52 11.12 -3.26
N ILE A 206 -0.10 10.36 -2.25
CA ILE A 206 0.77 9.21 -2.43
C ILE A 206 0.09 8.13 -3.29
N ILE A 207 -1.14 7.77 -2.94
CA ILE A 207 -1.90 6.72 -3.65
C ILE A 207 -2.12 7.13 -5.11
N SER A 208 -2.62 8.34 -5.34
CA SER A 208 -2.87 8.86 -6.70
C SER A 208 -1.60 8.94 -7.53
N THR A 209 -0.46 9.34 -6.93
CA THR A 209 0.84 9.33 -7.59
C THR A 209 1.26 7.93 -8.03
N GLU A 210 1.15 6.92 -7.16
CA GLU A 210 1.50 5.54 -7.53
C GLU A 210 0.50 4.94 -8.53
N MET A 211 -0.79 5.30 -8.46
CA MET A 211 -1.77 4.89 -9.47
C MET A 211 -1.44 5.46 -10.85
N LEU A 212 -1.04 6.74 -10.92
CA LEU A 212 -0.63 7.38 -12.17
C LEU A 212 0.62 6.72 -12.77
N LYS A 213 1.59 6.35 -11.93
CA LYS A 213 2.77 5.57 -12.38
C LYS A 213 2.39 4.20 -12.94
N GLY A 214 1.46 3.49 -12.29
CA GLY A 214 0.94 2.22 -12.81
C GLY A 214 0.24 2.40 -14.14
N ALA A 215 -0.60 3.44 -14.27
CA ALA A 215 -1.28 3.77 -15.52
C ALA A 215 -0.29 4.06 -16.66
N SER A 216 0.75 4.86 -16.43
CA SER A 216 1.74 5.16 -17.47
C SER A 216 2.53 3.94 -17.92
N GLN A 217 2.89 3.04 -17.00
CA GLN A 217 3.64 1.81 -17.32
C GLN A 217 2.84 0.87 -18.23
N SER A 218 1.53 0.73 -18.01
CA SER A 218 0.66 -0.02 -18.92
C SER A 218 0.50 0.60 -20.30
N HIS A 219 0.56 1.93 -20.40
CA HIS A 219 0.47 2.62 -21.69
C HIS A 219 1.71 2.35 -22.55
N ASP A 220 2.91 2.38 -21.97
CA ASP A 220 4.15 2.11 -22.69
C ASP A 220 4.25 0.66 -23.16
N GLU A 221 3.85 -0.33 -22.34
CA GLU A 221 3.83 -1.75 -22.73
C GLU A 221 2.81 -2.06 -23.86
N GLY A 222 1.74 -1.27 -24.00
CA GLY A 222 0.75 -1.41 -25.07
C GLY A 222 1.16 -0.78 -26.41
N THR A 223 2.17 0.10 -26.41
CA THR A 223 2.67 0.78 -27.63
C THR A 223 3.90 0.11 -28.26
N GLY A 224 4.43 -0.94 -27.63
CA GLY A 224 5.64 -1.66 -28.05
C GLY A 224 5.39 -2.95 -28.83
N SER A 225 4.48 -3.00 -29.82
CA SER A 225 4.43 -4.10 -30.80
C SER A 225 3.57 -3.75 -32.03
N VAL A 226 4.03 -2.85 -32.90
CA VAL A 226 3.74 -2.92 -34.34
C VAL A 226 4.93 -2.37 -35.12
N SER A 227 5.91 -3.23 -35.43
CA SER A 227 6.87 -3.00 -36.51
C SER A 227 7.36 -4.34 -37.04
N ALA A 228 6.49 -4.99 -37.80
CA ALA A 228 6.87 -5.96 -38.80
C ALA A 228 5.91 -5.77 -39.98
N SER A 229 6.13 -4.69 -40.73
CA SER A 229 5.56 -4.53 -42.07
C SER A 229 6.20 -5.58 -42.97
N MET A 230 5.47 -6.66 -43.19
CA MET A 230 5.77 -7.64 -44.23
C MET A 230 4.97 -7.22 -45.47
N GLU A 231 5.66 -6.61 -46.43
CA GLU A 231 5.15 -6.43 -47.79
C GLU A 231 4.99 -7.79 -48.49
N LEU A 232 4.00 -7.85 -49.40
CA LEU A 232 3.90 -8.56 -50.69
C LEU A 232 2.46 -9.09 -50.93
N PRO A 233 2.01 -9.31 -52.18
CA PRO A 233 1.70 -8.31 -53.20
C PRO A 233 0.23 -8.40 -53.67
N ASN A 234 -0.14 -7.45 -54.51
CA ASN A 234 -1.46 -7.21 -55.09
C ASN A 234 -1.95 -8.30 -56.07
N GLU A 235 -3.27 -8.25 -56.37
CA GLU A 235 -4.05 -8.86 -57.49
C GLU A 235 -4.79 -10.20 -57.23
N PRO A 236 -5.88 -10.50 -57.97
CA PRO A 236 -7.07 -9.68 -58.24
C PRO A 236 -8.38 -10.45 -57.97
N GLY A 237 -9.50 -9.72 -57.82
CA GLY A 237 -10.84 -10.32 -57.65
C GLY A 237 -11.36 -11.05 -58.89
N PRO A 238 -12.27 -12.02 -58.73
CA PRO A 238 -13.47 -12.11 -59.60
C PRO A 238 -14.69 -12.75 -58.87
N VAL A 239 -15.98 -12.67 -59.22
CA VAL A 239 -16.87 -11.90 -60.11
C VAL A 239 -18.19 -11.73 -59.33
#